data_AF-A0A0R2L760-F1
#
_entry.id   AF-A0A0R2L760-F1
#
_cell.length_a   1.000
_cell.length_b   1.000
_cell.length_c   1.000
_cell.angle_alpha   90.00
_cell.angle_beta   90.00
_cell.angle_gamma   90.00
#
_symmetry.space_group_name_H-M   'P 1'
#
loop_
_entity.id
_entity.type
_entity.pdbx_description
1 polymer ?
#
loop_
_entity_poly.entity_id
_entity_poly.type
_entity_poly.pdbx_seq_one_letter_code
_entity_poly.pdbx_strand_id
1 'polypeptide(L)'
;MSFWASPAGKLVILVIGYIIFRGVKRLLGHRWPTGLSVWDLMAPLFLVCALALIPHGAGVVLPWLVIGWMAIGILVTIIQAVQDHEIIYPTFFKTFWRLTDLYWLLGFMVCFLLAIS
;
A
#
# COMPACT_ATOMS: atom_id res chain seq x y z
N MET A 1 4.38 -18.74 19.85
CA MET A 1 3.74 -17.45 19.49
C MET A 1 4.72 -16.40 18.95
N SER A 2 6.05 -16.58 19.04
CA SER A 2 7.06 -15.63 18.54
C SER A 2 7.17 -15.52 17.00
N PHE A 3 6.85 -16.60 16.25
CA PHE A 3 7.03 -16.63 14.80
C PHE A 3 6.20 -15.58 14.04
N TRP A 4 4.98 -15.26 14.50
CA TRP A 4 4.11 -14.25 13.88
C TRP A 4 4.59 -12.81 14.09
N ALA A 5 5.41 -12.58 15.12
CA ALA A 5 6.05 -11.28 15.36
C ALA A 5 7.35 -11.12 14.54
N SER A 6 7.90 -12.22 14.01
CA SER A 6 9.11 -12.18 13.20
C SER A 6 8.87 -11.50 11.84
N PRO A 7 9.92 -10.91 11.22
CA PRO A 7 9.82 -10.39 9.86
C PRO A 7 9.30 -11.43 8.87
N ALA A 8 9.74 -12.69 9.00
CA ALA A 8 9.27 -13.79 8.16
C ALA A 8 7.76 -14.06 8.31
N GLY A 9 7.22 -13.97 9.52
CA GLY A 9 5.78 -14.10 9.78
C GLY A 9 4.94 -13.05 9.05
N LYS A 10 5.48 -11.84 8.88
CA LYS A 10 4.81 -10.73 8.16
C LYS A 10 4.75 -10.96 6.66
N LEU A 11 5.80 -11.55 6.08
CA LEU A 11 5.77 -11.99 4.68
C LEU A 11 4.71 -13.08 4.47
N VAL A 12 4.60 -14.03 5.39
CA VAL A 12 3.55 -15.06 5.34
C VAL A 12 2.15 -14.44 5.38
N ILE A 13 1.93 -13.42 6.22
CA ILE A 13 0.66 -12.68 6.27
C ILE A 13 0.36 -11.99 4.93
N LEU A 14 1.35 -11.36 4.30
CA LEU A 14 1.17 -10.73 2.97
C LEU A 14 0.84 -11.77 1.88
N VAL A 15 1.51 -12.92 1.90
CA VAL A 15 1.23 -14.02 0.96
C VAL A 15 -0.17 -14.58 1.16
N ILE A 16 -0.59 -14.79 2.41
CA ILE A 16 -1.95 -15.24 2.74
C ILE A 16 -2.97 -14.20 2.28
N GLY A 17 -2.74 -12.91 2.58
CA GLY A 17 -3.59 -11.81 2.13
C GLY A 17 -3.74 -11.77 0.61
N TYR A 18 -2.63 -11.91 -0.13
CA TYR A 18 -2.63 -11.97 -1.59
C TYR A 18 -3.44 -13.15 -2.11
N ILE A 19 -3.27 -14.34 -1.52
CA ILE A 19 -4.02 -15.55 -1.90
C ILE A 19 -5.52 -15.35 -1.64
N ILE A 20 -5.89 -14.76 -0.50
CA ILE A 20 -7.28 -14.47 -0.15
C ILE A 20 -7.88 -13.48 -1.16
N PHE A 21 -7.24 -12.34 -1.44
CA PHE A 21 -7.78 -11.38 -2.42
C PHE A 21 -7.86 -11.95 -3.83
N ARG A 22 -6.89 -12.78 -4.22
CA ARG A 22 -6.94 -13.50 -5.51
C ARG A 22 -8.07 -14.52 -5.55
N GLY A 23 -8.32 -15.23 -4.44
CA GLY A 23 -9.42 -16.18 -4.28
C GLY A 23 -10.78 -15.47 -4.32
N VAL A 24 -10.91 -14.36 -3.60
CA VAL A 24 -12.11 -13.51 -3.59
C VAL A 24 -12.37 -12.94 -4.98
N LYS A 25 -11.35 -12.47 -5.70
CA LYS A 25 -11.48 -12.04 -7.10
C LYS A 25 -11.98 -13.16 -8.00
N ARG A 26 -11.45 -14.39 -7.84
CA ARG A 26 -11.93 -15.56 -8.59
C ARG A 26 -13.38 -15.91 -8.27
N LEU A 27 -13.78 -15.80 -7.00
CA LEU A 27 -15.14 -16.06 -6.53
C LEU A 27 -16.14 -14.99 -7.00
N LEU A 28 -15.76 -13.71 -6.99
CA LEU A 28 -16.63 -12.63 -7.45
C LEU A 28 -16.76 -12.53 -8.98
N GLY A 29 -15.84 -13.13 -9.73
CA GLY A 29 -15.92 -13.27 -11.19
C GLY A 29 -16.33 -11.98 -11.88
N HIS A 30 -17.55 -11.97 -12.44
CA HIS A 30 -18.12 -10.87 -13.23
C HIS A 30 -18.65 -9.67 -12.43
N ARG A 31 -18.78 -9.79 -11.09
CA ARG A 31 -19.18 -8.68 -10.21
C ARG A 31 -18.01 -7.87 -9.67
N TRP A 32 -16.77 -8.27 -10.01
CA TRP A 32 -15.60 -7.52 -9.57
C TRP A 32 -15.54 -6.18 -10.32
N PRO A 33 -15.35 -5.04 -9.62
CA PRO A 33 -15.29 -3.74 -10.26
C PRO A 33 -14.15 -3.70 -11.29
N THR A 34 -14.51 -3.40 -12.54
CA THR A 34 -13.60 -3.24 -13.68
C THR A 34 -12.72 -2.01 -13.46
N GLY A 35 -11.67 -2.18 -12.64
CA GLY A 35 -10.77 -1.10 -12.28
C GLY A 35 -9.88 -1.40 -11.07
N LEU A 36 -10.35 -2.22 -10.12
CA LEU A 36 -9.54 -2.60 -8.95
C LEU A 36 -8.61 -3.76 -9.28
N SER A 37 -7.31 -3.48 -9.26
CA SER A 37 -6.27 -4.51 -9.27
C SER A 37 -6.27 -5.27 -7.94
N VAL A 38 -5.83 -6.53 -7.94
CA VAL A 38 -5.60 -7.27 -6.68
C VAL A 38 -4.50 -6.60 -5.85
N TRP A 39 -3.55 -5.96 -6.53
CA TRP A 39 -2.49 -5.17 -5.93
C TRP A 39 -3.01 -3.94 -5.20
N ASP A 40 -4.04 -3.29 -5.73
CA ASP A 40 -4.67 -2.11 -5.11
C ASP A 40 -5.25 -2.41 -3.72
N LEU A 41 -5.57 -3.68 -3.42
CA LEU A 41 -6.02 -4.13 -2.09
C LEU A 41 -4.87 -4.52 -1.15
N MET A 42 -3.64 -4.61 -1.67
CA MET A 42 -2.45 -4.94 -0.88
C MET A 42 -1.88 -3.72 -0.15
N ALA A 43 -2.03 -2.50 -0.69
CA ALA A 43 -1.62 -1.26 -0.04
C ALA A 43 -1.99 -1.15 1.46
N PRO A 44 -3.24 -1.35 1.90
CA PRO A 44 -3.59 -1.32 3.32
C PRO A 44 -2.94 -2.47 4.13
N LEU A 45 -2.70 -3.61 3.49
CA LEU A 45 -2.07 -4.76 4.13
C LEU A 45 -0.56 -4.54 4.31
N PHE A 46 0.11 -3.88 3.36
CA PHE A 46 1.48 -3.40 3.48
C PHE A 46 1.61 -2.38 4.60
N LEU A 47 0.68 -1.43 4.70
CA LEU A 47 0.64 -0.42 5.77
C LEU A 47 0.56 -1.06 7.15
N VAL A 48 -0.38 -2.01 7.35
CA VAL A 48 -0.55 -2.70 8.64
C VAL A 48 0.67 -3.55 8.97
N CYS A 49 1.24 -4.26 7.99
CA CYS A 49 2.43 -5.07 8.21
C CYS A 49 3.66 -4.22 8.55
N ALA A 50 3.84 -3.07 7.87
CA ALA A 50 4.93 -2.11 8.15
C ALA A 50 4.80 -1.53 9.57
N LEU A 51 3.60 -1.10 9.96
CA LEU A 51 3.30 -0.63 11.32
C LEU A 51 3.65 -1.67 12.39
N ALA A 52 3.24 -2.91 12.16
CA ALA A 52 3.49 -3.98 13.09
C ALA A 52 4.98 -4.41 13.13
N LEU A 53 5.79 -4.07 12.11
CA LEU A 53 7.22 -4.41 12.01
C LEU A 53 8.11 -3.52 12.88
N ILE A 54 7.65 -2.32 13.24
CA ILE A 54 8.45 -1.36 13.99
C ILE A 54 7.76 -0.99 15.32
N PRO A 55 7.66 -1.92 16.30
CA PRO A 55 6.96 -1.66 17.55
C PRO A 55 7.64 -0.59 18.44
N HIS A 56 8.93 -0.29 18.24
CA HIS A 56 9.69 0.70 19.02
C HIS A 56 10.22 1.91 18.21
N GLY A 57 9.68 2.14 17.01
CA GLY A 57 10.09 3.24 16.13
C GLY A 57 8.99 3.76 15.19
N ALA A 58 7.80 3.12 15.19
CA ALA A 58 6.66 3.59 14.42
C ALA A 58 6.31 5.06 14.71
N GLY A 59 6.44 5.52 15.96
CA GLY A 59 6.18 6.92 16.32
C GLY A 59 7.06 7.95 15.59
N VAL A 60 8.26 7.56 15.16
CA VAL A 60 9.20 8.44 14.44
C VAL A 60 9.09 8.26 12.93
N VAL A 61 8.96 7.03 12.45
CA VAL A 61 8.96 6.72 11.00
C VAL A 61 7.59 6.96 10.36
N LEU A 62 6.50 6.71 11.08
CA LEU A 62 5.15 6.83 10.54
C LEU A 62 4.79 8.26 10.11
N PRO A 63 5.10 9.33 10.89
CA PRO A 63 4.84 10.69 10.45
C PRO A 63 5.54 11.02 9.12
N TRP A 64 6.79 10.58 8.94
CA TRP A 64 7.52 10.76 7.69
C TRP A 64 6.92 9.98 6.52
N LEU A 65 6.46 8.75 6.76
CA LEU A 65 5.73 7.96 5.76
C LEU A 65 4.42 8.65 5.35
N VAL A 66 3.67 9.18 6.32
CA VAL A 66 2.42 9.90 6.06
C VAL A 66 2.70 11.19 5.29
N ILE A 67 3.72 11.97 5.67
CA ILE A 67 4.11 13.19 4.96
C ILE A 67 4.52 12.86 3.51
N GLY A 68 5.32 11.82 3.30
CA GLY A 68 5.70 11.37 1.97
C GLY A 68 4.49 10.92 1.12
N TRP A 69 3.54 10.22 1.74
CA TRP A 69 2.29 9.84 1.08
C TRP A 69 1.42 11.06 0.73
N MET A 70 1.33 12.05 1.61
CA MET A 70 0.65 13.32 1.34
C MET A 70 1.33 14.08 0.19
N ALA A 71 2.66 14.09 0.15
CA ALA A 71 3.42 14.71 -0.95
C ALA A 71 3.11 14.06 -2.30
N ILE A 72 2.94 12.73 -2.36
CA ILE A 72 2.47 12.03 -3.56
C ILE A 72 1.08 12.52 -3.97
N GLY A 73 0.15 12.66 -3.03
CA GLY A 73 -1.19 13.20 -3.32
C GLY A 73 -1.15 14.60 -3.92
N ILE A 74 -0.34 15.49 -3.33
CA ILE A 74 -0.15 16.85 -3.82
C ILE A 74 0.45 16.83 -5.24
N LEU A 75 1.51 16.04 -5.45
CA LEU A 75 2.21 15.97 -6.74
C LEU A 75 1.29 15.45 -7.85
N VAL A 76 0.48 14.43 -7.57
CA VAL A 76 -0.52 13.90 -8.50
C VAL A 76 -1.60 14.94 -8.83
N THR A 77 -2.01 15.74 -7.83
CA THR A 77 -2.96 16.84 -8.03
C THR A 77 -2.39 17.90 -8.95
N ILE A 78 -1.14 18.33 -8.70
CA ILE A 78 -0.46 19.34 -9.51
C ILE A 78 -0.29 18.87 -10.95
N ILE A 79 0.18 17.63 -11.16
CA ILE A 79 0.38 17.08 -12.51
C ILE A 79 -0.93 17.10 -13.30
N GLN A 80 -2.03 16.66 -12.71
CA GLN A 80 -3.33 16.68 -13.40
C GLN A 80 -3.86 18.08 -13.63
N ALA A 81 -3.71 18.99 -12.66
CA ALA A 81 -4.10 20.37 -12.84
C ALA A 81 -3.33 21.05 -13.98
N VAL A 82 -2.06 20.68 -14.21
CA VAL A 82 -1.23 21.21 -15.31
C VAL A 82 -1.53 20.53 -16.64
N GLN A 83 -1.75 19.22 -16.67
CA GLN A 83 -1.94 18.47 -17.91
C GLN A 83 -3.35 18.60 -18.49
N ASP A 84 -4.37 18.45 -17.64
CA ASP A 84 -5.76 18.37 -18.07
C ASP A 84 -6.52 19.68 -17.84
N HIS A 85 -5.93 20.67 -17.14
CA HIS A 85 -6.57 21.93 -16.70
C HIS A 85 -7.81 21.75 -15.80
N GLU A 86 -8.25 20.51 -15.58
CA GLU A 86 -9.33 20.10 -14.71
C GLU A 86 -8.96 18.83 -13.94
N ILE A 87 -9.53 18.64 -12.75
CA ILE A 87 -9.28 17.44 -11.95
C ILE A 87 -10.27 16.36 -12.41
N ILE A 88 -9.83 15.51 -13.32
CA ILE A 88 -10.60 14.34 -13.75
C ILE A 88 -10.54 13.28 -12.64
N TYR A 89 -11.53 13.31 -11.74
CA TYR A 89 -11.58 12.45 -10.55
C TYR A 89 -11.27 10.96 -10.81
N PRO A 90 -11.83 10.28 -11.84
CA PRO A 90 -11.51 8.88 -12.10
C PRO A 90 -10.02 8.62 -12.38
N THR A 91 -9.41 9.50 -13.16
CA THR A 91 -7.98 9.43 -13.53
C THR A 91 -7.12 9.77 -12.32
N PHE A 92 -7.55 10.76 -11.52
CA PHE A 92 -6.91 11.14 -10.27
C PHE A 92 -6.81 9.99 -9.31
N PHE A 93 -7.96 9.41 -8.94
CA PHE A 93 -8.03 8.33 -7.98
C PHE A 93 -7.24 7.12 -8.45
N LYS A 94 -7.33 6.76 -9.73
CA LYS A 94 -6.59 5.62 -10.27
C LYS A 94 -5.07 5.83 -10.21
N THR A 95 -4.60 7.03 -10.54
CA THR A 95 -3.16 7.37 -10.53
C THR A 95 -2.62 7.47 -9.12
N PHE A 96 -3.33 8.20 -8.25
CA PHE A 96 -3.00 8.33 -6.83
C PHE A 96 -2.96 6.97 -6.14
N TRP A 97 -3.94 6.11 -6.40
CA TRP A 97 -4.03 4.80 -5.76
C TRP A 97 -2.89 3.86 -6.19
N ARG A 98 -2.52 3.86 -7.48
CA ARG A 98 -1.37 3.08 -7.96
C ARG A 98 -0.04 3.55 -7.36
N LEU A 99 0.15 4.86 -7.26
CA LEU A 99 1.35 5.42 -6.63
C LEU A 99 1.38 5.14 -5.13
N THR A 100 0.21 5.15 -4.48
CA THR A 100 0.05 4.76 -3.08
C THR A 100 0.46 3.31 -2.86
N ASP A 101 0.01 2.38 -3.70
CA ASP A 101 0.42 0.98 -3.62
C ASP A 101 1.93 0.81 -3.74
N LEU A 102 2.54 1.44 -4.75
CA LEU A 102 3.99 1.40 -4.96
C LEU A 102 4.77 2.03 -3.79
N TYR A 103 4.26 3.14 -3.24
CA TYR A 103 4.84 3.80 -2.07
C TYR A 103 4.83 2.91 -0.83
N TRP A 104 3.71 2.27 -0.52
CA TRP A 104 3.60 1.38 0.64
C TRP A 104 4.37 0.08 0.47
N LEU A 105 4.49 -0.44 -0.76
CA LEU A 105 5.37 -1.56 -1.05
C LEU A 105 6.84 -1.21 -0.78
N LEU A 106 7.31 -0.05 -1.26
CA LEU A 106 8.66 0.43 -0.98
C LEU A 106 8.86 0.70 0.52
N GLY A 107 7.89 1.36 1.18
CA GLY A 107 7.92 1.61 2.61
C GLY A 107 8.00 0.32 3.42
N PHE A 108 7.23 -0.70 3.04
CA PHE A 108 7.32 -2.03 3.63
C PHE A 108 8.70 -2.67 3.41
N MET A 109 9.27 -2.60 2.20
CA MET A 109 10.60 -3.14 1.93
C MET A 109 11.68 -2.46 2.79
N VAL A 110 11.62 -1.13 2.95
CA VAL A 110 12.53 -0.40 3.83
C VAL A 110 12.37 -0.82 5.29
N CYS A 111 11.12 -0.89 5.78
CA CYS A 111 10.85 -1.36 7.14
C CYS A 111 11.35 -2.80 7.35
N PHE A 112 11.21 -3.65 6.34
CA PHE A 112 11.65 -5.05 6.38
C PHE A 112 13.16 -5.19 6.41
N LEU A 113 13.88 -4.40 5.61
CA LEU A 113 15.34 -4.34 5.64
C LEU A 113 15.85 -3.83 6.98
N LEU A 114 15.24 -2.78 7.55
CA LEU A 114 15.61 -2.26 8.87
C LEU A 114 15.32 -3.25 10.00
N ALA A 115 14.30 -4.09 9.86
CA ALA A 115 13.95 -5.08 10.87
C ALA A 115 14.84 -6.33 10.83
N ILE A 116 15.54 -6.58 9.72
CA ILE A 116 16.45 -7.73 9.57
C ILE A 116 17.93 -7.36 9.77
N SER A 117 18.28 -6.07 9.64
CA SER A 117 19.61 -5.51 9.95
C SER A 117 19.82 -5.33 11.44
#